data_AF-A0A560KYN1-F1
#
_entry.id   AF-A0A560KYN1-F1
#
_cell.length_a   1.000
_cell.length_b   1.000
_cell.length_c   1.000
_cell.angle_alpha   90.00
_cell.angle_beta   90.00
_cell.angle_gamma   90.00
#
_symmetry.space_group_name_H-M   'P 1'
#
loop_
_entity.id
_entity.type
_entity.pdbx_description
1 polymer ?
#
loop_
_entity_poly.entity_id
_entity_poly.type
_entity_poly.pdbx_seq_one_letter_code
_entity_poly.pdbx_strand_id
1 'polypeptide(L)'
;MAERYSHELLDLFNRRKRSVTGKWHMEETYIKVRGQWMYFYRAIDSLGDTVAFFFSENRDLPAAKRFLRKALQRHGRPERIVTDGSQTNRGHPILRS
;
A
#
# COMPACT_ATOMS: atom_id res chain seq x y z
N MET A 1 -12.80 17.53 -9.40
CA MET A 1 -14.05 17.09 -8.73
C MET A 1 -13.86 15.85 -7.84
N ALA A 2 -13.02 14.87 -8.19
CA ALA A 2 -12.80 13.67 -7.36
C ALA A 2 -12.13 13.93 -5.98
N GLU A 3 -11.35 15.00 -5.83
CA GLU A 3 -10.66 15.30 -4.57
C GLU A 3 -11.57 15.88 -3.47
N ARG A 4 -12.73 16.44 -3.83
CA ARG A 4 -13.63 17.09 -2.86
C ARG A 4 -14.40 16.08 -2.00
N TYR A 5 -14.67 14.89 -2.53
CA TYR A 5 -15.42 13.83 -1.85
C TYR A 5 -14.53 12.69 -1.33
N SER A 6 -13.21 12.74 -1.59
CA SER A 6 -12.30 11.63 -1.29
C SER A 6 -12.20 11.37 0.22
N HIS A 7 -12.16 12.42 1.03
CA HIS A 7 -12.07 12.31 2.48
C HIS A 7 -13.38 11.80 3.11
N GLU A 8 -14.54 12.32 2.71
CA GLU A 8 -15.84 11.83 3.21
C GLU A 8 -16.08 10.36 2.82
N LEU A 9 -15.79 9.98 1.57
CA LEU A 9 -15.93 8.60 1.12
C LEU A 9 -14.98 7.67 1.86
N LEU A 10 -13.75 8.12 2.10
CA LEU A 10 -12.77 7.40 2.90
C LEU A 10 -13.27 7.22 4.33
N ASP A 11 -13.80 8.28 4.96
CA ASP A 11 -14.32 8.23 6.33
C ASP A 11 -15.55 7.32 6.44
N LEU A 12 -16.48 7.38 5.49
CA LEU A 12 -17.64 6.49 5.43
C LEU A 12 -17.24 5.04 5.23
N PHE A 13 -16.30 4.78 4.31
CA PHE A 13 -15.72 3.45 4.11
C PHE A 13 -15.09 2.94 5.41
N ASN A 14 -14.32 3.78 6.10
CA ASN A 14 -13.64 3.42 7.34
C ASN A 14 -14.62 3.16 8.50
N ARG A 15 -15.74 3.88 8.57
CA ARG A 15 -16.77 3.67 9.61
C ARG A 15 -17.46 2.32 9.50
N ARG A 16 -17.67 1.84 8.27
CA ARG A 16 -18.32 0.53 8.00
C ARG A 16 -17.33 -0.62 8.05
N LYS A 17 -16.04 -0.31 8.00
CA LYS A 17 -14.98 -1.28 8.01
C LYS A 17 -14.71 -1.79 9.42
N ARG A 18 -14.52 -3.09 9.58
CA ARG A 18 -14.03 -3.65 10.85
C ARG A 18 -12.62 -3.13 11.16
N SER A 19 -12.23 -3.24 12.42
CA SER A 19 -10.83 -3.10 12.81
C SER A 19 -9.97 -4.15 12.10
N VAL A 20 -8.78 -3.74 11.66
CA VAL A 20 -7.81 -4.64 11.04
C VAL A 20 -7.22 -5.59 12.07
N THR A 21 -6.83 -6.79 11.66
CA THR A 21 -6.20 -7.77 12.56
C THR A 21 -4.74 -7.40 12.86
N GLY A 22 -4.14 -8.07 13.86
CA GLY A 22 -2.72 -7.91 14.20
C GLY A 22 -1.74 -8.59 13.23
N LYS A 23 -2.23 -9.22 12.14
CA LYS A 23 -1.38 -9.93 11.16
C LYS A 23 -1.53 -9.28 9.81
N TRP A 24 -0.48 -8.62 9.35
CA TRP A 24 -0.47 -7.89 8.08
C TRP A 24 0.38 -8.60 7.04
N HIS A 25 -0.11 -8.60 5.81
CA HIS A 25 0.63 -8.95 4.61
C HIS A 25 0.90 -7.69 3.80
N MET A 26 2.17 -7.38 3.56
CA MET A 26 2.64 -6.22 2.81
C MET A 26 3.23 -6.70 1.49
N GLU A 27 2.87 -6.03 0.41
CA GLU A 27 3.37 -6.27 -0.94
C GLU A 27 3.83 -4.95 -1.58
N GLU A 28 4.81 -5.07 -2.48
CA GLU A 28 5.28 -4.00 -3.34
C GLU A 28 5.15 -4.46 -4.79
N THR A 29 4.45 -3.67 -5.62
CA THR A 29 4.29 -3.96 -7.03
C THR A 29 4.40 -2.68 -7.87
N TYR A 30 4.49 -2.82 -9.20
CA TYR A 30 4.62 -1.72 -10.13
C TYR A 30 3.38 -1.67 -11.04
N ILE A 31 2.61 -0.58 -10.96
CA ILE A 31 1.33 -0.47 -11.67
C ILE A 31 1.25 0.84 -12.46
N LYS A 32 0.46 0.83 -13.55
CA LYS A 32 0.22 2.02 -14.38
C LYS A 32 -1.01 2.77 -13.90
N VAL A 33 -0.83 4.00 -13.42
CA VAL A 33 -1.90 4.90 -12.97
C VAL A 33 -1.90 6.13 -13.88
N ARG A 34 -3.02 6.39 -14.56
CA ARG A 34 -3.18 7.55 -15.46
C ARG A 34 -2.04 7.71 -16.48
N GLY A 35 -1.52 6.60 -17.00
CA GLY A 35 -0.44 6.60 -17.99
C GLY A 35 0.97 6.57 -17.39
N GLN A 36 1.14 6.85 -16.10
CA GLN A 36 2.43 6.83 -15.42
C GLN A 36 2.61 5.53 -14.64
N TRP A 37 3.79 4.94 -14.72
CA TRP A 37 4.13 3.79 -13.90
C TRP A 37 4.56 4.26 -12.50
N MET A 38 4.04 3.61 -11.47
CA MET A 38 4.34 3.93 -10.07
C MET A 38 4.51 2.66 -9.24
N TYR A 39 5.39 2.72 -8.25
CA TYR A 39 5.47 1.73 -7.20
C TYR A 39 4.25 1.86 -6.29
N PHE A 40 3.58 0.74 -6.08
CA PHE A 40 2.41 0.60 -5.25
C PHE A 40 2.73 -0.30 -4.07
N TYR A 41 2.67 0.29 -2.89
CA TYR A 41 2.78 -0.39 -1.62
C TYR A 41 1.37 -0.66 -1.10
N ARG A 42 1.07 -1.93 -0.79
CA ARG A 42 -0.22 -2.30 -0.19
C ARG A 42 0.01 -3.16 1.04
N ALA A 43 -0.81 -2.94 2.05
CA ALA A 43 -0.90 -3.79 3.23
C ALA A 43 -2.34 -4.25 3.36
N ILE A 44 -2.54 -5.55 3.50
CA ILE A 44 -3.82 -6.18 3.82
C ILE A 44 -3.66 -6.96 5.11
N ASP A 45 -4.73 -7.12 5.86
CA ASP A 45 -4.71 -7.97 7.05
C ASP A 45 -5.08 -9.42 6.71
N SER A 46 -5.02 -10.30 7.71
CA SER A 46 -5.25 -11.73 7.54
C SER A 46 -6.67 -12.13 7.12
N LEU A 47 -7.67 -11.23 7.20
CA LEU A 47 -9.02 -11.51 6.68
C LEU A 47 -9.32 -10.67 5.42
N GLY A 48 -8.28 -10.12 4.78
CA GLY A 48 -8.36 -9.47 3.48
C GLY A 48 -8.67 -7.97 3.53
N ASP A 49 -8.74 -7.35 4.70
CA ASP A 49 -9.03 -5.93 4.80
C ASP A 49 -7.77 -5.08 4.56
N THR A 50 -7.90 -4.04 3.73
CA THR A 50 -6.80 -3.10 3.47
C THR A 50 -6.37 -2.34 4.73
N VAL A 51 -5.15 -2.55 5.19
CA VAL A 51 -4.54 -1.75 6.26
C VAL A 51 -4.14 -0.38 5.71
N ALA A 52 -3.40 -0.34 4.61
CA ALA A 52 -2.98 0.89 3.97
C ALA A 52 -2.56 0.66 2.53
N PHE A 53 -2.50 1.74 1.74
CA PHE A 53 -1.82 1.76 0.46
C PHE A 53 -1.04 3.06 0.26
N PHE A 54 0.00 3.03 -0.57
CA PHE A 54 0.81 4.20 -0.90
C PHE A 54 1.42 4.08 -2.29
N PHE A 55 1.51 5.21 -2.99
CA PHE A 55 2.14 5.31 -4.31
C PHE A 55 3.43 6.11 -4.21
N SER A 56 4.45 5.67 -4.94
CA SER A 56 5.71 6.37 -5.10
C SER A 56 6.18 6.25 -6.55
N GLU A 57 6.75 7.33 -7.08
CA GLU A 57 7.43 7.28 -8.38
C GLU A 57 8.70 6.44 -8.29
N ASN A 58 9.36 6.46 -7.13
CA ASN A 58 10.62 5.77 -6.89
C ASN A 58 10.46 4.60 -5.92
N ARG A 59 11.21 3.53 -6.16
CA ARG A 59 11.40 2.43 -5.21
C ARG A 59 12.51 2.78 -4.25
N ASP A 60 12.16 3.37 -3.13
CA ASP A 60 13.14 3.80 -2.14
C ASP A 60 12.70 3.51 -0.70
N LEU A 61 13.70 3.41 0.17
CA LEU A 61 13.49 3.16 1.59
C LEU A 61 12.67 4.28 2.29
N PRO A 62 12.84 5.58 1.96
CA PRO A 62 11.97 6.64 2.46
C PRO A 62 10.48 6.42 2.19
N ALA A 63 10.11 6.01 0.96
CA ALA A 63 8.74 5.71 0.56
C ALA A 63 8.17 4.55 1.38
N ALA A 64 8.90 3.44 1.48
CA ALA A 64 8.50 2.28 2.29
C ALA A 64 8.34 2.64 3.78
N LYS A 65 9.27 3.43 4.34
CA LYS A 65 9.18 3.92 5.73
C LYS A 65 7.97 4.83 5.94
N ARG A 66 7.70 5.72 4.99
CA ARG A 66 6.53 6.63 5.05
C ARG A 66 5.23 5.84 5.02
N PHE A 67 5.14 4.85 4.15
CA PHE A 67 4.00 3.93 4.06
C PHE A 67 3.76 3.22 5.39
N LEU A 68 4.79 2.54 5.91
CA LEU A 68 4.68 1.78 7.16
C LEU A 68 4.34 2.69 8.35
N ARG A 69 4.99 3.86 8.47
CA ARG A 69 4.70 4.82 9.54
C ARG A 69 3.24 5.25 9.55
N LYS A 70 2.65 5.53 8.38
CA LYS A 70 1.24 5.91 8.28
C LYS A 70 0.30 4.77 8.68
N ALA A 71 0.61 3.54 8.28
CA ALA A 71 -0.17 2.36 8.68
C ALA A 71 -0.14 2.17 10.21
N LEU A 72 1.04 2.25 10.82
CA LEU A 72 1.23 2.10 12.26
C LEU A 72 0.56 3.22 13.06
N GLN A 73 0.65 4.47 12.60
CA GLN A 73 -0.03 5.60 13.27
C GLN A 73 -1.55 5.43 13.28
N ARG A 74 -2.11 4.80 12.25
CA ARG A 74 -3.54 4.65 12.09
C ARG A 74 -4.12 3.43 12.79
N HIS A 75 -3.40 2.30 12.74
CA HIS A 75 -3.91 1.00 13.19
C HIS A 75 -3.17 0.44 14.41
N GLY A 76 -2.16 1.17 14.91
CA GLY A 76 -1.28 0.69 15.97
C GLY A 76 -0.25 -0.32 15.46
N ARG A 77 0.49 -0.90 16.40
CA ARG A 77 1.52 -1.90 16.09
C ARG A 77 0.86 -3.28 15.90
N PRO A 78 1.04 -3.94 14.75
CA PRO A 78 0.59 -5.31 14.55
C PRO A 78 1.48 -6.29 15.33
N GLU A 79 0.94 -7.48 15.59
CA GLU A 79 1.68 -8.62 16.13
C GLU A 79 2.70 -9.14 15.11
N ARG A 80 2.34 -9.15 13.81
CA ARG A 80 3.19 -9.68 12.75
C ARG A 80 2.98 -8.91 11.45
N ILE A 81 4.08 -8.63 10.76
CA ILE A 81 4.10 -8.15 9.38
C ILE A 81 4.84 -9.19 8.56
N VAL A 82 4.17 -9.70 7.53
CA VAL A 82 4.77 -10.55 6.49
C VAL A 82 4.91 -9.69 5.26
N THR A 83 6.13 -9.54 4.76
CA THR A 83 6.35 -8.87 3.48
C THR A 83 6.53 -9.94 2.43
N ASP A 84 5.75 -9.92 1.35
CA ASP A 84 6.19 -10.65 0.16
C ASP A 84 7.52 -10.03 -0.26
N GLY A 85 8.55 -10.87 -0.37
CA GLY A 85 9.76 -10.43 -1.02
C GLY A 85 9.37 -10.27 -2.48
N SER A 86 8.95 -9.06 -2.88
CA SER A 86 8.74 -8.72 -4.28
C SER A 86 9.93 -9.32 -5.01
N GLN A 87 9.68 -10.28 -5.91
CA GLN A 87 10.75 -10.87 -6.69
C GLN A 87 11.56 -9.70 -7.22
N THR A 88 12.79 -9.59 -6.74
CA THR A 88 13.72 -8.64 -7.30
C THR A 88 13.72 -9.00 -8.77
N ASN A 89 13.28 -8.08 -9.63
CA ASN A 89 13.46 -8.20 -11.06
C ASN A 89 14.97 -8.34 -11.31
N ARG A 90 15.50 -9.56 -11.22
CA ARG A 90 16.77 -9.99 -11.82
C ARG A 90 16.57 -10.11 -13.33
N GLY A 91 15.97 -9.09 -13.93
CA GLY A 91 15.53 -9.08 -15.31
C GLY A 91 14.26 -8.26 -15.46
N HIS A 92 14.41 -6.96 -15.75
CA HIS A 92 13.35 -6.20 -16.42
C HIS A 92 13.79 -6.04 -17.89
N PRO A 93 13.34 -6.90 -18.83
CA PRO A 93 13.74 -6.84 -20.23
C PRO A 93 12.84 -5.95 -21.09
N ILE A 94 12.06 -5.03 -20.50
CA ILE A 94 11.03 -4.27 -21.23
C ILE A 94 11.29 -2.75 -21.12
N LEU A 95 12.45 -2.34 -21.60
CA LEU A 95 12.71 -0.99 -22.13
C LEU A 95 13.62 -1.15 -23.36
N ARG A 96 13.10 -1.79 -24.40
CA ARG A 96 13.59 -1.68 -25.78
C ARG A 96 12.38 -1.59 -26.71
N SER A 97 11.99 -0.36 -27.03
CA SER A 97 11.21 0.02 -28.20
C SER A 97 11.29 1.53 -28.34
#